data_AF-A0A7J9K8S4-F1
#
_entry.id   AF-A0A7J9K8S4-F1
#
_cell.length_a   1.000
_cell.length_b   1.000
_cell.length_c   1.000
_cell.angle_alpha   90.00
_cell.angle_beta   90.00
_cell.angle_gamma   90.00
#
_symmetry.space_group_name_H-M   'P 1'
#
loop_
_entity.id
_entity.type
_entity.pdbx_description
1 polymer ?
#
loop_
_entity_poly.entity_id
_entity_poly.type
_entity_poly.pdbx_seq_one_letter_code
_entity_poly.pdbx_strand_id
1 'polypeptide(L)'
;MTWLNQCPDGSVVYVCFGSQKLLRKEQMEALANGLEKSDTRFIWVVKPGTTQQHVEGFGVVPDGFEQRTAGQAIVGGVMMLAWPMEADQFVNARLLVDDMGVSVRVCEGADSVPNSDELGRVISEAMTEGGGMKTKAKDLKEKAFAAVSHGGSSMNDLVRFVKELGKLGR
;
A
#
# COMPACT_ATOMS: atom_id res chain seq x y z
N MET A 1 -6.19 -13.97 -12.42
CA MET A 1 -6.73 -12.74 -11.78
C MET A 1 -8.25 -12.70 -11.92
N THR A 2 -8.98 -13.71 -11.42
CA THR A 2 -10.45 -13.82 -11.60
C THR A 2 -11.24 -13.34 -10.37
N TRP A 3 -10.72 -13.54 -9.16
CA TRP A 3 -11.35 -13.08 -7.90
C TRP A 3 -11.42 -11.55 -7.79
N LEU A 4 -10.34 -10.92 -8.19
CA LEU A 4 -10.16 -9.47 -8.26
C LEU A 4 -11.25 -8.78 -9.07
N ASN A 5 -11.51 -9.33 -10.27
CA ASN A 5 -12.50 -8.82 -11.21
C ASN A 5 -13.94 -9.03 -10.71
N GLN A 6 -14.14 -9.85 -9.67
CA GLN A 6 -15.43 -10.07 -9.02
C GLN A 6 -15.61 -9.14 -7.81
N CYS A 7 -14.57 -8.41 -7.41
CA CYS A 7 -14.66 -7.42 -6.35
C CYS A 7 -15.18 -6.10 -6.92
N PRO A 8 -16.10 -5.41 -6.21
CA PRO A 8 -16.48 -4.05 -6.57
C PRO A 8 -15.26 -3.11 -6.63
N ASP A 9 -15.32 -2.11 -7.51
CA ASP A 9 -14.24 -1.14 -7.62
C ASP A 9 -13.95 -0.45 -6.28
N GLY A 10 -12.67 -0.42 -5.90
CA GLY A 10 -12.23 0.20 -4.65
C GLY A 10 -12.71 -0.51 -3.38
N SER A 11 -13.06 -1.80 -3.46
CA SER A 11 -13.48 -2.61 -2.31
C SER A 11 -12.38 -3.49 -1.72
N VAL A 12 -11.15 -3.43 -2.24
CA VAL A 12 -10.02 -4.26 -1.79
C VAL A 12 -8.89 -3.39 -1.25
N VAL A 13 -8.38 -3.71 -0.07
CA VAL A 13 -7.19 -3.11 0.53
C VAL A 13 -5.94 -3.80 0.04
N TYR A 14 -4.85 -3.07 -0.16
CA TYR A 14 -3.54 -3.63 -0.44
C TYR A 14 -2.55 -3.15 0.58
N VAL A 15 -1.83 -4.12 1.12
CA VAL A 15 -0.82 -3.91 2.13
C VAL A 15 0.48 -4.48 1.60
N CYS A 16 1.47 -3.61 1.44
CA CYS A 16 2.80 -3.96 0.98
C CYS A 16 3.82 -3.00 1.58
N PHE A 17 4.92 -3.55 2.07
CA PHE A 17 5.97 -2.80 2.76
C PHE A 17 7.24 -2.62 1.91
N GLY A 18 7.14 -2.87 0.60
CA GLY A 18 8.24 -2.78 -0.34
C GLY A 18 9.31 -3.87 -0.13
N SER A 19 10.45 -3.72 -0.81
CA SER A 19 11.51 -4.74 -0.82
C SER A 19 12.42 -4.71 0.40
N GLN A 20 12.49 -3.57 1.11
CA GLN A 20 13.48 -3.33 2.16
C GLN A 20 13.00 -3.69 3.56
N LYS A 21 11.70 -3.57 3.85
CA LYS A 21 11.16 -3.77 5.20
C LYS A 21 10.75 -5.23 5.43
N LEU A 22 11.18 -5.79 6.55
CA LEU A 22 10.69 -7.05 7.10
C LEU A 22 10.05 -6.78 8.47
N LEU A 23 8.79 -7.18 8.65
CA LEU A 23 8.05 -6.95 9.89
C LEU A 23 8.39 -7.99 10.96
N ARG A 24 8.42 -7.57 12.23
CA ARG A 24 8.49 -8.47 13.38
C ARG A 24 7.17 -9.20 13.61
N LYS A 25 7.21 -10.31 14.33
CA LYS A 25 6.05 -11.14 14.68
C LYS A 25 4.91 -10.31 15.28
N GLU A 26 5.20 -9.43 16.24
CA GLU A 26 4.19 -8.59 16.88
C GLU A 26 3.50 -7.63 15.89
N GLN A 27 4.27 -7.08 14.93
CA GLN A 27 3.73 -6.23 13.87
C GLN A 27 2.89 -7.03 12.86
N MET A 28 3.34 -8.23 12.51
CA MET A 28 2.60 -9.17 11.66
C MET A 28 1.28 -9.58 12.31
N GLU A 29 1.28 -9.90 13.61
CA GLU A 29 0.10 -10.26 14.39
C GLU A 29 -0.88 -9.10 14.51
N ALA A 30 -0.39 -7.90 14.86
CA ALA A 30 -1.23 -6.72 14.93
C ALA A 30 -1.90 -6.40 13.59
N LEU A 31 -1.15 -6.49 12.49
CA LEU A 31 -1.65 -6.27 11.14
C LEU A 31 -2.68 -7.32 10.72
N ALA A 32 -2.37 -8.61 10.93
CA ALA A 32 -3.29 -9.70 10.66
C ALA A 32 -4.60 -9.54 11.42
N ASN A 33 -4.52 -9.26 12.73
CA ASN A 33 -5.70 -9.06 13.58
C ASN A 33 -6.51 -7.84 13.14
N GLY A 34 -5.87 -6.74 12.74
CA GLY A 34 -6.58 -5.56 12.24
C GLY A 34 -7.27 -5.81 10.91
N LEU A 35 -6.64 -6.55 9.99
CA LEU A 35 -7.25 -6.94 8.72
C LEU A 35 -8.45 -7.88 8.93
N GLU A 36 -8.35 -8.85 9.83
CA GLU A 36 -9.47 -9.72 10.20
C GLU A 36 -10.65 -8.91 10.78
N LYS A 37 -10.36 -7.98 11.70
CA LYS A 37 -11.37 -7.14 12.36
C LYS A 37 -12.02 -6.11 11.45
N SER A 38 -11.37 -5.70 10.36
CA SER A 38 -11.92 -4.68 9.46
C SER A 38 -13.06 -5.21 8.58
N ASP A 39 -13.27 -6.54 8.54
CA ASP A 39 -14.22 -7.25 7.66
C ASP A 39 -14.15 -6.76 6.19
N THR A 40 -12.95 -6.37 5.77
CA THR A 40 -12.71 -5.83 4.43
C THR A 40 -11.96 -6.85 3.61
N ARG A 41 -12.21 -6.88 2.30
CA ARG A 41 -11.37 -7.64 1.39
C ARG A 41 -9.98 -7.02 1.29
N PHE A 42 -8.94 -7.83 1.31
CA PHE A 42 -7.57 -7.32 1.26
C PHE A 42 -6.60 -8.21 0.48
N ILE A 43 -5.44 -7.64 0.20
CA ILE A 43 -4.28 -8.29 -0.38
C ILE A 43 -3.12 -7.89 0.51
N TRP A 44 -2.45 -8.88 1.07
CA TRP A 44 -1.26 -8.63 1.85
C TRP A 44 -0.09 -9.34 1.20
N VAL A 45 0.87 -8.54 0.73
CA VAL A 45 2.14 -9.07 0.20
C VAL A 45 3.07 -9.31 1.37
N VAL A 46 3.19 -10.57 1.77
CA VAL A 46 4.11 -11.01 2.82
C VAL A 46 5.45 -11.35 2.19
N LYS A 47 6.52 -10.80 2.76
CA LYS A 47 7.89 -11.17 2.40
C LYS A 47 8.34 -12.34 3.28
N PRO A 48 8.63 -13.52 2.72
CA PRO A 48 9.21 -14.61 3.49
C PRO A 48 10.62 -14.19 3.94
N GLY A 49 10.91 -14.35 5.23
CA GLY A 49 12.24 -14.14 5.79
C GLY A 49 13.19 -15.27 5.42
N THR A 50 14.49 -15.07 5.63
CA THR A 50 15.45 -16.18 5.65
C THR A 50 15.20 -17.07 6.88
N THR A 51 15.76 -18.28 6.90
CA THR A 51 15.64 -19.19 8.06
C THR A 51 16.10 -18.55 9.36
N GLN A 52 17.17 -17.74 9.32
CA GLN A 52 17.67 -17.02 10.49
C GLN A 52 16.71 -15.91 10.94
N GLN A 53 16.13 -15.17 9.98
CA GLN A 53 15.12 -14.14 10.27
C GLN A 53 13.82 -14.73 10.82
N HIS A 54 13.43 -15.94 10.39
CA HIS A 54 12.29 -16.65 10.98
C HIS A 54 12.57 -17.05 12.44
N VAL A 55 13.79 -17.49 12.76
CA VAL A 55 14.21 -17.78 14.15
C VAL A 55 14.17 -16.52 15.02
N GLU A 56 14.52 -15.37 14.44
CA GLU A 56 14.44 -14.06 15.09
C GLU A 56 13.00 -13.47 15.09
N GLY A 57 12.01 -14.22 14.58
CA GLY A 57 10.61 -13.83 14.63
C GLY A 57 10.18 -12.80 13.59
N PHE A 58 10.85 -12.70 12.45
CA PHE A 58 10.47 -11.79 11.36
C PHE A 58 9.72 -12.51 10.23
N GLY A 59 8.78 -11.82 9.58
CA GLY A 59 8.10 -12.30 8.36
C GLY A 59 7.18 -13.50 8.58
N VAL A 60 6.84 -13.81 9.83
CA VAL A 60 5.97 -14.94 10.18
C VAL A 60 4.52 -14.47 10.20
N VAL A 61 3.68 -15.08 9.35
CA VAL A 61 2.22 -14.88 9.38
C VAL A 61 1.64 -15.68 10.56
N PRO A 62 0.65 -15.15 11.29
CA PRO A 62 0.04 -15.89 12.39
C PRO A 62 -0.59 -17.21 11.95
N ASP A 63 -0.45 -18.24 12.78
CA ASP A 63 -1.02 -19.55 12.52
C ASP A 63 -2.54 -19.46 12.33
N GLY A 64 -3.06 -20.17 11.33
CA GLY A 64 -4.49 -20.20 11.05
C GLY A 64 -5.03 -18.97 10.30
N PHE A 65 -4.21 -17.94 10.07
CA PHE A 65 -4.65 -16.69 9.42
C PHE A 65 -5.29 -16.94 8.05
N GLU A 66 -4.61 -17.72 7.20
CA GLU A 66 -5.09 -18.04 5.86
C GLU A 66 -6.45 -18.74 5.88
N GLN A 67 -6.68 -19.63 6.86
CA GLN A 67 -7.96 -20.34 7.02
C GLN A 67 -9.05 -19.39 7.51
N ARG A 68 -8.74 -18.47 8.43
CA ARG A 68 -9.69 -17.48 8.95
C ARG A 68 -10.10 -16.45 7.89
N THR A 69 -9.21 -16.10 6.96
CA THR A 69 -9.44 -15.06 5.94
C THR A 69 -9.68 -15.61 4.53
N ALA A 70 -9.90 -16.92 4.37
CA ALA A 70 -9.96 -17.60 3.07
C ALA A 70 -10.99 -17.04 2.07
N GLY A 71 -12.01 -16.30 2.54
CA GLY A 71 -13.01 -15.61 1.71
C GLY A 71 -12.77 -14.10 1.51
N GLN A 72 -11.86 -13.50 2.28
CA GLN A 72 -11.59 -12.07 2.31
C GLN A 72 -10.29 -11.69 1.57
N ALA A 73 -9.38 -12.65 1.34
CA ALA A 73 -8.07 -12.39 0.76
C ALA A 73 -7.84 -13.16 -0.55
N ILE A 74 -7.44 -12.45 -1.63
CA ILE A 74 -6.72 -12.91 -2.83
C ILE A 74 -6.36 -11.67 -3.67
N VAL A 75 -5.40 -11.79 -4.60
CA VAL A 75 -4.73 -10.66 -5.29
C VAL A 75 -5.65 -9.79 -6.18
N GLY A 76 -5.78 -8.51 -5.80
CA GLY A 76 -5.66 -7.25 -6.59
C GLY A 76 -6.80 -6.20 -6.41
N GLY A 77 -6.55 -4.93 -6.76
CA GLY A 77 -7.54 -3.82 -6.76
C GLY A 77 -7.48 -2.85 -5.56
N VAL A 78 -6.37 -2.14 -5.43
CA VAL A 78 -5.72 -1.70 -4.17
C VAL A 78 -6.17 -0.34 -3.57
N MET A 79 -6.62 -0.31 -2.30
CA MET A 79 -6.45 0.83 -1.36
C MET A 79 -5.10 0.74 -0.64
N MET A 80 -4.31 1.82 -0.58
CA MET A 80 -2.98 1.81 0.07
C MET A 80 -3.02 2.34 1.50
N LEU A 81 -2.53 1.55 2.46
CA LEU A 81 -2.30 1.99 3.84
C LEU A 81 -0.90 2.61 3.98
N ALA A 82 -0.81 3.80 4.58
CA ALA A 82 0.46 4.44 4.89
C ALA A 82 0.90 4.09 6.32
N TRP A 83 2.02 3.38 6.41
CA TRP A 83 2.72 3.09 7.66
C TRP A 83 4.21 3.41 7.47
N PRO A 84 4.61 4.70 7.64
CA PRO A 84 5.99 5.12 7.45
C PRO A 84 6.89 4.57 8.53
N MET A 85 8.01 3.99 8.11
CA MET A 85 8.88 3.25 9.02
C MET A 85 10.32 3.74 8.99
N GLU A 86 10.87 4.13 7.83
CA GLU A 86 12.23 4.70 7.71
C GLU A 86 12.37 5.70 6.56
N ALA A 87 13.41 6.54 6.62
CA ALA A 87 13.89 7.41 5.55
C ALA A 87 12.83 8.36 4.96
N ASP A 88 12.71 8.40 3.63
CA ASP A 88 11.81 9.27 2.88
C ASP A 88 10.34 8.88 3.04
N GLN A 89 10.04 7.71 3.62
CA GLN A 89 8.67 7.24 3.80
C GLN A 89 7.83 8.17 4.68
N PHE A 90 8.42 8.87 5.65
CA PHE A 90 7.69 9.86 6.46
C PHE A 90 7.23 11.06 5.62
N VAL A 91 8.08 11.54 4.72
CA VAL A 91 7.76 12.65 3.80
C VAL A 91 6.74 12.17 2.77
N ASN A 92 6.90 10.96 2.24
CA ASN A 92 5.96 10.36 1.29
C ASN A 92 4.58 10.11 1.95
N ALA A 93 4.54 9.63 3.18
CA ALA A 93 3.30 9.45 3.94
C ALA A 93 2.61 10.79 4.19
N ARG A 94 3.37 11.82 4.59
CA ARG A 94 2.83 13.18 4.74
C ARG A 94 2.23 13.70 3.43
N LEU A 95 2.95 13.57 2.31
CA LEU A 95 2.46 13.97 1.00
C LEU A 95 1.16 13.23 0.63
N LEU A 96 1.09 11.92 0.86
CA LEU A 96 -0.08 11.10 0.49
C LEU A 96 -1.30 11.34 1.40
N VAL A 97 -1.06 11.56 2.69
CA VAL A 97 -2.12 11.71 3.71
C VAL A 97 -2.57 13.16 3.80
N ASP A 98 -1.64 14.09 4.00
CA ASP A 98 -1.94 15.47 4.35
C ASP A 98 -2.19 16.31 3.08
N ASP A 99 -1.34 16.16 2.05
CA ASP A 99 -1.39 17.03 0.86
C ASP A 99 -2.30 16.48 -0.23
N MET A 100 -2.11 15.20 -0.59
CA MET A 100 -2.88 14.54 -1.64
C MET A 100 -4.22 14.01 -1.10
N GLY A 101 -4.29 13.68 0.19
CA GLY A 101 -5.50 13.12 0.81
C GLY A 101 -6.00 11.86 0.11
N VAL A 102 -5.08 10.97 -0.26
CA VAL A 102 -5.34 9.69 -0.97
C VAL A 102 -5.00 8.46 -0.12
N SER A 103 -4.53 8.65 1.11
CA SER A 103 -4.15 7.54 2.02
C SER A 103 -4.44 7.88 3.47
N VAL A 104 -4.68 6.86 4.29
CA VAL A 104 -4.86 6.99 5.73
C VAL A 104 -3.57 6.59 6.45
N ARG A 105 -3.17 7.41 7.42
CA ARG A 105 -2.07 7.11 8.34
C ARG A 105 -2.55 6.17 9.43
N VAL A 106 -1.83 5.09 9.63
CA VAL A 106 -2.25 3.99 10.49
C VAL A 106 -1.36 3.84 11.73
N CYS A 107 -0.06 4.03 11.55
CA CYS A 107 0.96 3.91 12.60
C CYS A 107 2.26 4.54 12.08
N GLU A 108 3.17 4.93 12.96
CA GLU A 108 4.48 5.50 12.60
C GLU A 108 5.60 4.89 13.44
N GLY A 109 6.77 4.68 12.83
CA GLY A 109 7.97 4.21 13.51
C GLY A 109 8.33 2.75 13.22
N ALA A 110 9.63 2.45 13.23
CA ALA A 110 10.16 1.16 12.80
C ALA A 110 9.80 0.01 13.75
N ASP A 111 9.78 0.27 15.05
CA ASP A 111 9.48 -0.67 16.14
C ASP A 111 8.02 -0.61 16.63
N SER A 112 7.22 0.31 16.10
CA SER A 112 5.85 0.51 16.57
C SER A 112 4.97 -0.67 16.18
N VAL A 113 4.08 -1.06 17.09
CA VAL A 113 3.07 -2.11 16.88
C VAL A 113 1.69 -1.44 16.99
N PRO A 114 0.87 -1.41 15.92
CA PRO A 114 -0.42 -0.75 15.95
C PRO A 114 -1.38 -1.52 16.84
N ASN A 115 -2.30 -0.82 17.49
CA ASN A 115 -3.42 -1.48 18.14
C ASN A 115 -4.32 -2.12 17.06
N SER A 116 -4.55 -3.43 17.15
CA SER A 116 -5.32 -4.16 16.13
C SER A 116 -6.79 -3.71 16.01
N ASP A 117 -7.42 -3.28 17.10
CA ASP A 117 -8.80 -2.78 17.09
C ASP A 117 -8.88 -1.43 16.39
N GLU A 118 -7.93 -0.54 16.71
CA GLU A 118 -7.83 0.76 16.04
C GLU A 118 -7.52 0.59 14.55
N LEU A 119 -6.57 -0.29 14.22
CA LEU A 119 -6.23 -0.64 12.85
C LEU A 119 -7.46 -1.13 12.07
N GLY A 120 -8.20 -2.08 12.63
CA GLY A 120 -9.41 -2.62 12.00
C GLY A 120 -10.48 -1.55 11.79
N ARG A 121 -10.70 -0.70 12.79
CA ARG A 121 -11.63 0.44 12.70
C ARG A 121 -11.23 1.41 11.59
N VAL A 122 -9.97 1.83 11.57
CA VAL A 122 -9.44 2.80 10.59
C VAL A 122 -9.55 2.25 9.17
N ILE A 123 -9.24 0.97 8.95
CA ILE A 123 -9.39 0.32 7.65
C ILE A 123 -10.87 0.29 7.25
N SER A 124 -11.76 -0.10 8.16
CA SER A 124 -13.20 -0.20 7.89
C SER A 124 -13.78 1.17 7.51
N GLU A 125 -13.51 2.21 8.31
CA GLU A 125 -13.94 3.59 8.06
C GLU A 125 -13.39 4.14 6.74
N ALA A 126 -12.11 3.91 6.44
CA ALA A 126 -11.52 4.33 5.16
C ALA A 126 -12.22 3.67 3.96
N MET A 127 -12.75 2.47 4.14
CA MET A 127 -13.38 1.70 3.07
C MET A 127 -14.84 2.06 2.85
N THR A 128 -15.56 2.44 3.91
CA THR A 128 -16.97 2.85 3.87
C THR A 128 -17.12 4.35 3.61
N GLU A 129 -16.32 5.19 4.26
CA GLU A 129 -16.44 6.66 4.27
C GLU A 129 -15.36 7.36 3.44
N GLY A 130 -14.28 6.67 3.06
CA GLY A 130 -13.19 7.21 2.25
C GLY A 130 -13.50 7.46 0.77
N GLY A 131 -14.77 7.67 0.40
CA GLY A 131 -15.18 7.94 -0.99
C GLY A 131 -14.41 9.11 -1.61
N GLY A 132 -14.10 10.15 -0.83
CA GLY A 132 -13.26 11.27 -1.26
C GLY A 132 -11.82 10.86 -1.59
N MET A 133 -11.21 9.99 -0.78
CA MET A 133 -9.88 9.43 -1.04
C MET A 133 -9.86 8.61 -2.33
N LYS A 134 -10.86 7.75 -2.54
CA LYS A 134 -10.96 6.89 -3.73
C LYS A 134 -11.09 7.74 -5.01
N THR A 135 -11.90 8.79 -4.98
CA THR A 135 -12.06 9.73 -6.10
C THR A 135 -10.75 10.45 -6.41
N LYS A 136 -10.05 10.99 -5.39
CA LYS A 136 -8.76 11.66 -5.55
C LYS A 136 -7.68 10.71 -6.10
N ALA A 137 -7.64 9.47 -5.61
CA ALA A 137 -6.71 8.46 -6.09
C ALA A 137 -6.97 8.11 -7.57
N LYS A 138 -8.24 8.02 -7.98
CA LYS A 138 -8.63 7.80 -9.38
C LYS A 138 -8.21 8.96 -10.29
N ASP A 139 -8.49 10.20 -9.88
CA ASP A 139 -8.07 11.40 -10.62
C ASP A 139 -6.54 11.47 -10.76
N LEU A 140 -5.80 11.19 -9.68
CA LEU A 140 -4.35 11.15 -9.71
C LEU A 140 -3.81 10.08 -10.67
N LYS A 141 -4.43 8.89 -10.69
CA LYS A 141 -4.09 7.80 -11.63
C LYS A 141 -4.31 8.24 -13.07
N GLU A 142 -5.45 8.85 -13.38
CA GLU A 142 -5.79 9.32 -14.73
C GLU A 142 -4.79 10.39 -15.20
N LYS A 143 -4.47 11.36 -14.35
CA LYS A 143 -3.45 12.39 -14.62
C LYS A 143 -2.07 11.80 -14.84
N ALA A 144 -1.65 10.85 -14.00
CA ALA A 144 -0.36 10.18 -14.15
C ALA A 144 -0.28 9.40 -15.49
N PHE A 145 -1.34 8.68 -15.85
CA PHE A 145 -1.41 7.97 -17.13
C PHE A 145 -1.37 8.92 -18.33
N ALA A 146 -2.12 10.02 -18.28
CA ALA A 146 -2.10 11.04 -19.32
C ALA A 146 -0.72 11.69 -19.50
N ALA A 147 0.00 11.95 -18.39
CA ALA A 147 1.33 12.56 -18.42
C ALA A 147 2.38 11.69 -19.13
N VAL A 148 2.29 10.36 -19.02
CA VAL A 148 3.26 9.41 -19.61
C VAL A 148 2.85 8.88 -20.98
N SER A 149 1.59 9.10 -21.39
CA SER A 149 1.07 8.67 -22.69
C SER A 149 1.72 9.44 -23.85
N HIS A 150 1.53 8.96 -25.08
CA HIS A 150 2.08 9.63 -26.27
C HIS A 150 1.57 11.07 -26.36
N GLY A 151 2.48 12.04 -26.45
CA GLY A 151 2.18 13.48 -26.43
C GLY A 151 1.92 14.07 -25.04
N GLY A 152 2.00 13.27 -23.97
CA GLY A 152 1.86 13.70 -22.58
C GLY A 152 3.04 14.55 -22.09
N SER A 153 2.83 15.31 -21.01
CA SER A 153 3.83 16.26 -20.48
C SER A 153 5.15 15.59 -20.11
N SER A 154 5.11 14.50 -19.34
CA SER A 154 6.31 13.78 -18.91
C SER A 154 7.07 13.16 -20.09
N MET A 155 6.34 12.66 -21.10
CA MET A 155 6.94 12.13 -22.33
C MET A 155 7.62 13.27 -23.12
N ASN A 156 6.94 14.41 -23.26
CA ASN A 156 7.47 15.57 -23.97
C ASN A 156 8.71 16.15 -23.28
N ASP A 157 8.71 16.22 -21.94
CA ASP A 157 9.86 16.67 -21.16
C ASP A 157 11.05 15.73 -21.32
N LEU A 158 10.84 14.41 -21.32
CA LEU A 158 11.88 13.43 -21.60
C LEU A 158 12.45 13.59 -23.02
N VAL A 159 11.58 13.72 -24.02
CA VAL A 159 12.00 13.95 -25.41
C VAL A 159 12.81 15.24 -25.53
N ARG A 160 12.39 16.31 -24.85
CA ARG A 160 13.12 17.58 -24.79
C ARG A 160 14.48 17.40 -24.14
N PHE A 161 14.55 16.72 -23.02
CA PHE A 161 15.80 16.43 -22.30
C PHE A 161 16.80 15.69 -23.19
N VAL A 162 16.37 14.62 -23.88
CA VAL A 162 17.21 13.86 -24.81
C VAL A 162 17.73 14.74 -25.95
N LYS A 163 16.89 15.63 -26.48
CA LYS A 163 17.32 16.58 -27.53
C LYS A 163 18.39 17.55 -27.03
N GLU A 164 18.28 18.07 -25.81
CA GLU A 164 19.30 18.95 -25.24
C GLU A 164 20.63 18.21 -25.00
N LEU A 165 20.59 16.97 -24.49
CA LEU A 165 21.80 16.14 -24.37
C LEU A 165 22.49 15.91 -25.72
N GLY A 166 21.72 15.67 -26.78
CA GLY A 166 22.25 15.52 -28.14
C GLY A 166 22.91 16.78 -28.72
N LYS A 167 22.67 17.96 -28.14
CA LYS A 167 23.36 19.21 -28.50
C LYS A 167 24.67 19.38 -27.75
N LEU A 168 24.79 18.81 -26.55
CA LEU A 168 25.99 18.90 -25.70
C LEU A 168 27.08 17.89 -26.08
N GLY A 169 26.70 16.81 -26.79
CA GLY A 169 27.64 15.80 -27.29
C GLY A 169 28.30 16.11 -28.64
N ARG A 170 28.32 17.39 -29.07
CA ARG A 170 29.04 17.87 -30.26
C ARG A 170 30.10 18.88 -29.88
#